data_AF-K1SN18-F1
#
_entry.id   AF-K1SN18-F1
#
_cell.length_a   1.000
_cell.length_b   1.000
_cell.length_c   1.000
_cell.angle_alpha   90.00
_cell.angle_beta   90.00
_cell.angle_gamma   90.00
#
_symmetry.space_group_name_H-M   'P 1'
#
loop_
_entity.id
_entity.type
_entity.pdbx_description
1 polymer ?
#
loop_
_entity_poly.entity_id
_entity_poly.type
_entity_poly.pdbx_seq_one_letter_code
_entity_poly.pdbx_strand_id
1 'polypeptide(L)'
;TEDLRANMATSHIPVVLLTAKTDMDSKLEGMELGVEDYITKPFSATYLKARVENILTQRVKLQQLYCANLMNIQPVAEEEQQTQPEMSSHDRKFMEKLTELMEKNMDNGDLIVDDLVQELAVSRSVFFKKLKTLTGLAPIEFIKEMRVKRAAQLIESGDYNMTQIAYMVGINDPRYFSKCFKQRFGMTPTEYKENDEK
;
A
#
# COMPACT_ATOMS: atom_id res chain seq x y z
N THR A 1 17.35 -17.60 3.64
CA THR A 1 16.42 -16.47 3.90
C THR A 1 16.50 -15.42 2.82
N GLU A 2 17.68 -15.19 2.23
CA GLU A 2 17.88 -14.36 1.04
C GLU A 2 16.85 -14.65 -0.07
N ASP A 3 16.65 -15.91 -0.47
CA ASP A 3 15.68 -16.26 -1.52
C ASP A 3 14.24 -15.83 -1.21
N LEU A 4 13.85 -15.87 0.07
CA LEU A 4 12.51 -15.45 0.50
C LEU A 4 12.35 -13.92 0.43
N ARG A 5 13.44 -13.17 0.62
CA ARG A 5 13.43 -11.71 0.59
C ARG A 5 13.62 -11.16 -0.83
N ALA A 6 14.40 -11.85 -1.66
CA ALA A 6 14.61 -11.50 -3.07
C ALA A 6 13.38 -11.77 -3.95
N ASN A 7 12.52 -12.73 -3.55
CA ASN A 7 11.34 -13.08 -4.32
C ASN A 7 10.15 -12.18 -3.99
N MET A 8 9.61 -11.51 -5.02
CA MET A 8 8.42 -10.64 -4.91
C MET A 8 7.22 -11.32 -4.24
N ALA A 9 7.05 -12.63 -4.42
CA ALA A 9 5.97 -13.41 -3.83
C ALA A 9 6.06 -13.57 -2.31
N THR A 10 7.24 -13.39 -1.72
CA THR A 10 7.51 -13.67 -0.30
C THR A 10 8.18 -12.52 0.43
N SER A 11 8.75 -11.53 -0.29
CA SER A 11 9.48 -10.38 0.27
C SER A 11 8.69 -9.61 1.33
N HIS A 12 7.37 -9.53 1.14
CA HIS A 12 6.45 -8.78 1.98
C HIS A 12 6.06 -9.51 3.28
N ILE A 13 6.41 -10.79 3.43
CA ILE A 13 6.04 -11.61 4.59
C ILE A 13 7.10 -11.39 5.69
N PRO A 14 6.70 -10.99 6.91
CA PRO A 14 7.64 -10.86 8.01
C PRO A 14 8.22 -12.22 8.42
N VAL A 15 9.52 -12.26 8.69
CA VAL A 15 10.24 -13.48 9.05
C VAL A 15 10.83 -13.33 10.44
N VAL A 16 10.53 -14.31 11.31
CA VAL A 16 11.13 -14.45 12.64
C VAL A 16 11.99 -15.71 12.64
N LEU A 17 13.28 -15.57 12.91
CA LEU A 17 14.21 -16.69 13.00
C LEU A 17 14.20 -17.30 14.40
N LEU A 18 13.90 -18.61 14.48
CA LEU A 18 14.01 -19.41 15.71
C LEU A 18 15.20 -20.35 15.61
N THR A 19 16.26 -20.12 16.39
CA THR A 19 17.55 -20.80 16.15
C THR A 19 18.28 -21.16 17.44
N ALA A 20 19.11 -22.21 17.40
CA ALA A 20 19.99 -22.60 18.49
C ALA A 20 21.35 -21.88 18.44
N LYS A 21 21.63 -21.14 17.36
CA LYS A 21 22.84 -20.33 17.22
C LYS A 21 22.68 -19.08 18.09
N THR A 22 23.56 -18.93 19.07
CA THR A 22 23.54 -17.83 20.05
C THR A 22 24.60 -16.77 19.78
N ASP A 23 25.50 -17.03 18.82
CA ASP A 23 26.59 -16.14 18.46
C ASP A 23 26.06 -14.83 17.86
N MET A 24 26.77 -13.75 18.17
CA MET A 24 26.39 -12.39 17.75
C MET A 24 26.53 -12.20 16.24
N ASP A 25 27.47 -12.92 15.60
CA ASP A 25 27.69 -12.84 14.15
C ASP A 25 26.46 -13.39 13.40
N SER A 26 25.90 -14.52 13.81
CA SER A 26 24.66 -15.06 13.24
C SER A 26 23.44 -14.16 13.49
N LYS A 27 23.42 -13.41 14.60
CA LYS A 27 22.38 -12.40 14.86
C LYS A 27 22.51 -11.21 13.93
N LEU A 28 23.74 -10.71 13.75
CA LEU A 28 24.06 -9.59 12.89
C LEU A 28 23.69 -9.92 11.44
N GLU A 29 24.11 -11.09 10.95
CA GLU A 29 23.78 -11.61 9.62
C GLU A 29 22.25 -11.69 9.44
N GLY A 30 21.52 -12.17 10.45
CA GLY A 30 20.06 -12.20 10.43
C GLY A 30 19.44 -10.80 10.26
N MET A 31 19.96 -9.80 10.98
CA MET A 31 19.49 -8.41 10.90
C MET A 31 19.84 -7.77 9.55
N GLU A 32 21.03 -8.01 9.01
CA GLU A 32 21.46 -7.55 7.68
C GLU A 32 20.58 -8.16 6.57
N LEU A 33 20.09 -9.37 6.77
CA LEU A 33 19.14 -10.05 5.88
C LEU A 33 17.70 -9.52 5.99
N GLY A 34 17.45 -8.56 6.90
CA GLY A 34 16.17 -7.86 7.04
C GLY A 34 15.05 -8.70 7.66
N VAL A 35 15.39 -9.64 8.56
CA VAL A 35 14.40 -10.36 9.37
C VAL A 35 13.85 -9.46 10.48
N GLU A 36 12.57 -9.59 10.81
CA GLU A 36 11.93 -8.78 11.85
C GLU A 36 12.38 -9.18 13.27
N ASP A 37 12.83 -10.42 13.45
CA ASP A 37 13.38 -10.84 14.74
C ASP A 37 14.26 -12.10 14.66
N TYR A 38 15.13 -12.24 15.67
CA TYR A 38 16.01 -13.37 15.89
C TYR A 38 15.88 -13.84 17.34
N ILE A 39 15.22 -14.99 17.54
CA ILE A 39 14.95 -15.55 18.87
C ILE A 39 15.71 -16.87 19.05
N THR A 40 16.59 -16.89 20.05
CA THR A 40 17.41 -18.06 20.38
C THR A 40 16.63 -19.09 21.19
N LYS A 41 16.86 -20.38 20.93
CA LYS A 41 16.35 -21.49 21.74
C LYS A 41 17.24 -21.71 22.98
N PRO A 42 16.65 -22.14 24.12
CA PRO A 42 15.22 -22.29 24.36
C PRO A 42 14.52 -20.92 24.50
N PHE A 43 13.29 -20.79 24.00
CA PHE A 43 12.51 -19.56 24.09
C PHE A 43 11.18 -19.79 24.82
N SER A 44 10.63 -18.73 25.38
CA SER A 44 9.29 -18.72 25.96
C SER A 44 8.24 -18.59 24.84
N ALA A 45 7.27 -19.52 24.81
CA ALA A 45 6.16 -19.44 23.87
C ALA A 45 5.33 -18.15 24.07
N THR A 46 5.18 -17.69 25.32
CA THR A 46 4.49 -16.45 25.65
C THR A 46 5.22 -15.23 25.09
N TYR A 47 6.57 -15.22 25.18
CA TYR A 47 7.40 -14.16 24.62
C TYR A 47 7.29 -14.13 23.09
N LEU A 48 7.42 -15.29 22.43
CA LEU A 48 7.27 -15.40 20.98
C LEU A 48 5.90 -14.90 20.52
N LYS A 49 4.82 -15.28 21.22
CA LYS A 49 3.46 -14.83 20.91
C LYS A 49 3.34 -13.30 21.00
N ALA A 50 3.76 -12.69 22.11
CA ALA A 50 3.73 -11.24 22.28
C ALA A 50 4.53 -10.53 21.17
N ARG A 51 5.64 -11.14 20.73
CA ARG A 51 6.46 -10.58 19.68
C ARG A 51 5.81 -10.63 18.30
N VAL A 52 5.19 -11.75 17.95
CA VAL A 52 4.40 -11.89 16.72
C VAL A 52 3.23 -10.91 16.72
N GLU A 53 2.51 -10.75 17.84
CA GLU A 53 1.42 -9.78 17.97
C GLU A 53 1.90 -8.34 17.72
N ASN A 54 3.08 -7.98 18.24
CA ASN A 54 3.66 -6.65 18.01
C ASN A 54 4.03 -6.43 16.54
N ILE A 55 4.66 -7.42 15.88
CA ILE A 55 5.01 -7.35 14.45
C ILE A 55 3.74 -7.15 13.61
N LEU A 56 2.68 -7.92 13.87
CA LEU A 56 1.40 -7.79 13.18
C LEU A 56 0.77 -6.41 13.40
N THR A 57 0.80 -5.90 14.63
CA THR A 57 0.27 -4.57 14.96
C THR A 57 1.04 -3.46 14.23
N GLN A 58 2.38 -3.54 14.17
CA GLN A 58 3.21 -2.59 13.42
C GLN A 58 2.90 -2.65 11.91
N ARG A 59 2.65 -3.84 11.37
CA ARG A 59 2.26 -4.01 9.96
C ARG A 59 0.90 -3.38 9.64
N VAL A 60 -0.09 -3.48 10.52
CA VAL A 60 -1.38 -2.80 10.34
C VAL A 60 -1.20 -1.28 10.31
N LYS A 61 -0.40 -0.72 11.23
CA LYS A 61 -0.10 0.73 11.23
C LYS A 61 0.59 1.17 9.94
N LEU A 62 1.55 0.40 9.46
CA LEU A 62 2.21 0.65 8.17
C LEU A 62 1.22 0.65 7.00
N GLN A 63 0.36 -0.37 6.92
CA GLN A 63 -0.67 -0.43 5.87
C GLN A 63 -1.57 0.80 5.88
N GLN A 64 -1.96 1.28 7.07
CA GLN A 64 -2.77 2.50 7.22
C GLN A 64 -2.03 3.73 6.69
N LEU A 65 -0.75 3.88 7.03
CA LEU A 65 0.09 4.98 6.52
C LEU A 65 0.23 4.94 5.00
N TYR A 66 0.50 3.76 4.43
CA TYR A 66 0.59 3.62 2.98
C TYR A 66 -0.73 3.91 2.29
N CYS A 67 -1.84 3.40 2.83
CA CYS A 67 -3.17 3.75 2.36
C CYS A 67 -3.44 5.25 2.42
N ALA A 68 -3.03 5.94 3.49
CA ALA A 68 -3.18 7.38 3.58
C ALA A 68 -2.38 8.11 2.48
N ASN A 69 -1.14 7.65 2.22
CA ASN A 69 -0.19 8.29 1.32
C ASN A 69 -0.28 7.87 -0.17
N LEU A 70 -1.25 7.04 -0.57
CA LEU A 70 -1.38 6.55 -1.97
C LEU A 70 -1.34 7.63 -3.07
N MET A 71 -1.58 8.90 -2.74
CA MET A 71 -1.53 10.04 -3.67
C MET A 71 -0.57 11.16 -3.30
N ASN A 72 0.08 11.07 -2.15
CA ASN A 72 1.05 12.06 -1.70
C ASN A 72 2.46 11.54 -2.01
N ILE A 73 2.69 11.13 -3.26
CA ILE A 73 4.04 10.88 -3.76
C ILE A 73 4.62 12.22 -4.20
N GLN A 74 4.68 13.20 -3.28
CA GLN A 74 5.84 14.09 -3.32
C GLN A 74 7.03 13.21 -2.88
N PRO A 75 8.20 13.31 -3.55
CA PRO A 75 9.41 12.90 -2.87
C PRO A 75 9.43 13.74 -1.59
N VAL A 76 9.30 13.09 -0.44
CA VAL A 76 9.47 13.75 0.85
C VAL A 76 10.86 14.37 0.76
N ALA A 77 10.91 15.68 0.56
CA ALA A 77 12.12 16.46 0.74
C ALA A 77 12.66 16.06 2.11
N GLU A 78 13.96 15.86 2.19
CA GLU A 78 14.71 15.02 3.12
C GLU A 78 14.62 15.41 4.61
N GLU A 79 13.64 16.23 5.02
CA GLU A 79 13.65 16.96 6.29
C GLU A 79 12.86 16.32 7.43
N GLU A 80 12.07 15.26 7.20
CA GLU A 80 11.37 14.52 8.28
C GLU A 80 11.77 13.04 8.37
N GLN A 81 13.08 12.80 8.40
CA GLN A 81 13.65 11.48 8.71
C GLN A 81 13.64 11.19 10.21
N GLN A 82 12.47 10.97 10.82
CA GLN A 82 12.41 10.30 12.12
C GLN A 82 11.27 9.27 12.16
N THR A 83 11.65 7.99 12.01
CA THR A 83 10.87 6.79 12.36
C THR A 83 9.69 6.36 11.47
N GLN A 84 9.81 6.45 10.14
CA GLN A 84 8.91 5.64 9.30
C GLN A 84 9.44 4.21 9.21
N PRO A 85 8.64 3.17 9.53
CA PRO A 85 9.13 1.80 9.47
C PRO A 85 9.45 1.43 8.02
N GLU A 86 10.67 0.93 7.81
CA GLU A 86 11.28 0.80 6.49
C GLU A 86 10.55 -0.23 5.61
N MET A 87 10.02 0.24 4.48
CA MET A 87 9.54 -0.63 3.41
C MET A 87 10.74 -1.30 2.76
N SER A 88 10.66 -2.60 2.47
CA SER A 88 11.73 -3.25 1.70
C SER A 88 11.89 -2.57 0.33
N SER A 89 13.11 -2.51 -0.20
CA SER A 89 13.39 -1.90 -1.51
C SER A 89 12.54 -2.52 -2.64
N HIS A 90 12.24 -3.81 -2.55
CA HIS A 90 11.37 -4.52 -3.50
C HIS A 90 9.90 -4.13 -3.39
N ASP A 91 9.42 -3.85 -2.18
CA ASP A 91 8.04 -3.42 -1.96
C ASP A 91 7.84 -1.98 -2.42
N ARG A 92 8.87 -1.12 -2.22
CA ARG A 92 8.87 0.25 -2.72
C ARG A 92 8.80 0.30 -4.24
N LYS A 93 9.67 -0.45 -4.93
CA LYS A 93 9.66 -0.56 -6.40
C LYS A 93 8.33 -1.09 -6.94
N PHE A 94 7.72 -2.05 -6.24
CA PHE A 94 6.40 -2.57 -6.60
C PHE A 94 5.31 -1.49 -6.51
N MET A 95 5.27 -0.74 -5.40
CA MET A 95 4.30 0.34 -5.20
C MET A 95 4.51 1.48 -6.19
N GLU A 96 5.74 1.90 -6.44
CA GLU A 96 6.07 2.94 -7.43
C GLU A 96 5.57 2.56 -8.83
N LYS A 97 5.88 1.34 -9.28
CA LYS A 97 5.42 0.85 -10.60
C LYS A 97 3.90 0.72 -10.67
N LEU A 98 3.26 0.24 -9.60
CA LEU A 98 1.80 0.11 -9.55
C LEU A 98 1.12 1.49 -9.60
N THR A 99 1.61 2.47 -8.85
CA THR A 99 1.06 3.83 -8.88
C THR A 99 1.28 4.48 -10.26
N GLU A 100 2.45 4.32 -10.87
CA GLU A 100 2.70 4.82 -12.23
C GLU A 100 1.71 4.22 -13.26
N LEU A 101 1.44 2.92 -13.15
CA LEU A 101 0.48 2.23 -14.01
C LEU A 101 -0.93 2.80 -13.80
N MET A 102 -1.33 3.00 -12.54
CA MET A 102 -2.61 3.61 -12.19
C MET A 102 -2.76 5.02 -12.74
N GLU A 103 -1.73 5.86 -12.62
CA GLU A 103 -1.75 7.23 -13.17
C GLU A 103 -1.88 7.23 -14.70
N LYS A 104 -1.17 6.31 -15.38
CA LYS A 104 -1.27 6.14 -16.85
C LYS A 104 -2.65 5.67 -17.32
N ASN A 105 -3.44 5.04 -16.45
CA ASN A 105 -4.76 4.47 -16.75
C ASN A 105 -5.86 5.10 -15.90
N MET A 106 -5.66 6.33 -15.42
CA MET A 106 -6.57 6.98 -14.49
C MET A 106 -7.95 7.21 -15.12
N ASP A 107 -7.99 7.64 -16.37
CA ASP A 107 -9.18 7.92 -17.18
C ASP A 107 -9.76 6.67 -17.87
N ASN A 108 -9.04 5.54 -17.84
CA ASN A 108 -9.45 4.31 -18.52
C ASN A 108 -10.56 3.57 -17.74
N GLY A 109 -11.82 3.82 -18.10
CA GLY A 109 -12.98 3.18 -17.47
C GLY A 109 -13.05 1.65 -17.58
N ASP A 110 -12.34 1.06 -18.55
CA ASP A 110 -12.33 -0.37 -18.82
C ASP A 110 -11.16 -1.11 -18.15
N LEU A 111 -10.31 -0.41 -17.38
CA LEU A 111 -9.17 -0.99 -16.67
C LEU A 111 -9.62 -2.15 -15.76
N ILE A 112 -9.09 -3.34 -16.04
CA ILE A 112 -9.32 -4.53 -15.22
C ILE A 112 -8.06 -4.92 -14.45
N VAL A 113 -8.27 -5.74 -13.41
CA VAL A 113 -7.17 -6.21 -12.56
C VAL A 113 -6.12 -7.00 -13.35
N ASP A 114 -6.52 -7.69 -14.44
CA ASP A 114 -5.57 -8.43 -15.27
C ASP A 114 -4.57 -7.54 -15.99
N ASP A 115 -4.96 -6.33 -16.38
CA ASP A 115 -4.07 -5.38 -17.02
C ASP A 115 -2.92 -5.02 -16.07
N LEU A 116 -3.23 -4.78 -14.79
CA LEU A 116 -2.24 -4.52 -13.74
C LEU A 116 -1.31 -5.71 -13.52
N VAL A 117 -1.89 -6.92 -13.51
CA VAL A 117 -1.15 -8.16 -13.26
C VAL A 117 -0.16 -8.46 -14.39
N GLN A 118 -0.59 -8.27 -15.65
CA GLN A 118 0.24 -8.48 -16.83
C GLN A 118 1.43 -7.52 -16.87
N GLU A 119 1.19 -6.23 -16.65
CA GLU A 119 2.22 -5.20 -16.72
C GLU A 119 3.26 -5.30 -15.58
N LEU A 120 2.84 -5.82 -14.42
CA LEU A 120 3.72 -6.09 -13.28
C LEU A 120 4.47 -7.43 -13.39
N ALA A 121 4.20 -8.22 -14.44
CA ALA A 121 4.84 -9.51 -14.75
C ALA A 121 4.82 -10.51 -13.58
N VAL A 122 3.67 -10.61 -12.88
CA VAL A 122 3.46 -11.57 -11.78
C VAL A 122 2.21 -12.38 -11.96
N SER A 123 2.13 -13.51 -11.25
CA SER A 123 0.87 -14.24 -11.17
C SER A 123 -0.16 -13.44 -10.38
N ARG A 124 -1.44 -13.64 -10.72
CA ARG A 124 -2.58 -13.00 -10.05
C ARG A 124 -2.55 -13.23 -8.53
N SER A 125 -2.30 -14.46 -8.08
CA SER A 125 -2.24 -14.77 -6.64
C SER A 125 -1.14 -14.01 -5.90
N VAL A 126 0.03 -13.85 -6.53
CA VAL A 126 1.15 -13.08 -5.95
C VAL A 126 0.81 -11.60 -5.88
N PHE A 127 0.28 -11.03 -6.95
CA PHE A 127 -0.16 -9.63 -6.97
C PHE A 127 -1.19 -9.34 -5.87
N PHE A 128 -2.25 -10.15 -5.79
CA PHE A 128 -3.31 -9.96 -4.79
C PHE A 128 -2.76 -10.02 -3.36
N LYS A 129 -1.92 -11.01 -3.05
CA LYS A 129 -1.37 -11.19 -1.71
C LYS A 129 -0.41 -10.06 -1.34
N LYS A 130 0.45 -9.65 -2.28
CA LYS A 130 1.40 -8.56 -2.09
C LYS A 130 0.68 -7.23 -1.89
N LEU A 131 -0.25 -6.88 -2.79
CA LEU A 131 -1.05 -5.67 -2.66
C LEU A 131 -1.79 -5.63 -1.31
N LYS A 132 -2.53 -6.69 -0.99
CA LYS A 132 -3.28 -6.74 0.27
C LYS A 132 -2.39 -6.67 1.50
N THR A 133 -1.17 -7.20 1.43
CA THR A 133 -0.22 -7.11 2.55
C THR A 133 0.40 -5.71 2.68
N LEU A 134 0.57 -4.98 1.57
CA LEU A 134 1.14 -3.63 1.59
C LEU A 134 0.10 -2.57 1.89
N THR A 135 -1.10 -2.68 1.32
CA THR A 135 -2.14 -1.64 1.41
C THR A 135 -3.33 -2.06 2.28
N GLY A 136 -3.51 -3.36 2.56
CA GLY A 136 -4.74 -3.86 3.19
C GLY A 136 -5.93 -3.97 2.24
N LEU A 137 -5.81 -3.49 1.00
CA LEU A 137 -6.89 -3.44 0.02
C LEU A 137 -6.83 -4.62 -0.96
N ALA A 138 -8.01 -5.06 -1.41
CA ALA A 138 -8.12 -5.90 -2.61
C ALA A 138 -7.89 -5.04 -3.87
N PRO A 139 -7.45 -5.62 -5.01
CA PRO A 139 -7.15 -4.84 -6.22
C PRO A 139 -8.25 -3.91 -6.72
N ILE A 140 -9.50 -4.38 -6.72
CA ILE A 140 -10.65 -3.58 -7.15
C ILE A 140 -10.88 -2.40 -6.20
N GLU A 141 -10.72 -2.62 -4.90
CA GLU A 141 -10.83 -1.57 -3.88
C GLU A 141 -9.68 -0.57 -3.99
N PHE A 142 -8.47 -1.05 -4.31
CA PHE A 142 -7.30 -0.20 -4.54
C PHE A 142 -7.49 0.72 -5.75
N ILE A 143 -7.95 0.19 -6.90
CA ILE A 143 -8.27 1.01 -8.09
C ILE A 143 -9.30 2.09 -7.73
N LYS A 144 -10.36 1.71 -7.01
CA LYS A 144 -11.41 2.63 -6.59
C LYS A 144 -10.87 3.71 -5.65
N GLU A 145 -10.05 3.35 -4.66
CA GLU A 145 -9.39 4.27 -3.74
C GLU A 145 -8.52 5.29 -4.51
N MET A 146 -7.72 4.80 -5.47
CA MET A 146 -6.90 5.61 -6.37
C MET A 146 -7.72 6.49 -7.33
N ARG A 147 -8.94 6.13 -7.71
CA ARG A 147 -9.77 7.02 -8.55
C ARG A 147 -10.44 8.10 -7.71
N VAL A 148 -10.97 7.71 -6.55
CA VAL A 148 -11.71 8.60 -5.66
C VAL A 148 -10.81 9.66 -5.03
N LYS A 149 -9.59 9.32 -4.64
CA LYS A 149 -8.64 10.33 -4.16
C LYS A 149 -8.19 11.30 -5.26
N ARG A 150 -8.06 10.84 -6.51
CA ARG A 150 -7.66 11.70 -7.63
C ARG A 150 -8.78 12.68 -7.95
N ALA A 151 -10.02 12.22 -7.84
CA ALA A 151 -11.18 13.06 -7.96
C ALA A 151 -11.20 14.15 -6.88
N ALA A 152 -10.81 13.87 -5.64
CA ALA A 152 -10.72 14.89 -4.60
C ALA A 152 -9.73 16.00 -4.98
N GLN A 153 -8.54 15.64 -5.46
CA GLN A 153 -7.55 16.62 -5.96
C GLN A 153 -8.09 17.47 -7.11
N LEU A 154 -8.83 16.86 -8.04
CA LEU A 154 -9.45 17.58 -9.16
C LEU A 154 -10.60 18.49 -8.69
N ILE A 155 -11.33 18.11 -7.65
CA ILE A 155 -12.39 18.94 -7.06
C ILE A 155 -11.76 20.17 -6.39
N GLU A 156 -10.70 19.97 -5.61
CA GLU A 156 -9.93 21.04 -4.94
C GLU A 156 -9.33 22.04 -5.94
N SER A 157 -8.93 21.58 -7.13
CA SER A 157 -8.43 22.49 -8.19
C SER A 157 -9.50 23.47 -8.69
N GLY A 158 -10.79 23.13 -8.60
CA GLY A 158 -11.90 23.98 -9.04
C GLY A 158 -12.09 24.08 -10.57
N ASP A 159 -11.19 23.51 -11.38
CA ASP A 159 -11.15 23.68 -12.83
C ASP A 159 -12.24 22.90 -13.60
N TYR A 160 -12.86 21.90 -12.96
CA TYR A 160 -13.74 20.93 -13.63
C TYR A 160 -15.06 20.72 -12.90
N ASN A 161 -16.10 20.36 -13.64
CA ASN A 161 -17.38 19.95 -13.05
C ASN A 161 -17.39 18.46 -12.66
N MET A 162 -18.33 18.06 -11.80
CA MET A 162 -18.38 16.70 -11.26
C MET A 162 -18.50 15.60 -12.33
N THR A 163 -19.19 15.88 -13.43
CA THR A 163 -19.31 14.94 -14.54
C THR A 163 -17.97 14.77 -15.26
N GLN A 164 -17.26 15.87 -15.55
CA GLN A 164 -15.93 15.84 -16.15
C GLN A 164 -14.94 15.09 -15.25
N ILE A 165 -14.95 15.38 -13.95
CA ILE A 165 -14.08 14.72 -12.98
C ILE A 165 -14.32 13.21 -12.96
N ALA A 166 -15.59 12.78 -12.97
CA ALA A 166 -15.93 11.36 -13.01
C ALA A 166 -15.31 10.65 -14.23
N TYR A 167 -15.38 11.26 -15.42
CA TYR A 167 -14.74 10.72 -16.63
C TYR A 167 -13.20 10.77 -16.56
N MET A 168 -12.62 11.84 -16.03
CA MET A 168 -11.16 11.99 -15.88
C MET A 168 -10.54 10.97 -14.93
N VAL A 169 -11.32 10.45 -13.99
CA VAL A 169 -10.89 9.36 -13.10
C VAL A 169 -11.42 7.98 -13.54
N GLY A 170 -11.91 7.86 -14.78
CA GLY A 170 -12.31 6.59 -15.36
C GLY A 170 -13.55 5.98 -14.69
N ILE A 171 -14.43 6.79 -14.11
CA ILE A 171 -15.72 6.35 -13.56
C ILE A 171 -16.84 6.89 -14.45
N ASN A 172 -17.19 6.11 -15.48
CA ASN A 172 -18.15 6.48 -16.52
C ASN A 172 -19.63 6.52 -16.05
N ASP A 173 -19.90 6.30 -14.76
CA ASP A 173 -21.22 6.43 -14.16
C ASP A 173 -21.17 7.47 -13.01
N PRO A 174 -21.68 8.70 -13.23
CA PRO A 174 -21.69 9.76 -12.21
C PRO A 174 -22.44 9.40 -10.91
N ARG A 175 -23.46 8.54 -10.97
CA ARG A 175 -24.18 8.07 -9.77
C ARG A 175 -23.32 7.10 -8.98
N TYR A 176 -22.63 6.19 -9.67
CA TYR A 176 -21.66 5.30 -9.05
C TYR A 176 -20.47 6.09 -8.46
N PHE A 177 -19.94 7.07 -9.20
CA PHE A 177 -18.89 7.97 -8.73
C PHE A 177 -19.27 8.64 -7.41
N SER A 178 -20.45 9.28 -7.37
CA SER A 178 -20.94 9.98 -6.18
C SER A 178 -21.08 9.03 -4.98
N LYS A 179 -21.54 7.78 -5.22
CA LYS A 179 -21.63 6.74 -4.19
C LYS A 179 -20.25 6.34 -3.66
N CYS A 180 -19.29 6.09 -4.54
CA CYS A 180 -17.93 5.73 -4.15
C CYS A 180 -17.24 6.86 -3.38
N PHE A 181 -17.38 8.10 -3.85
CA PHE A 181 -16.83 9.27 -3.20
C PHE A 181 -17.41 9.44 -1.79
N LYS A 182 -18.74 9.36 -1.65
CA LYS A 182 -19.43 9.44 -0.36
C LYS A 182 -19.04 8.32 0.59
N GLN A 183 -18.89 7.10 0.09
CA GLN A 183 -18.43 5.98 0.91
C GLN A 183 -17.03 6.25 1.50
N ARG A 184 -16.16 6.95 0.76
CA ARG A 184 -14.79 7.20 1.18
C ARG A 184 -14.61 8.43 2.06
N PHE A 185 -15.26 9.53 1.71
CA PHE A 185 -15.10 10.85 2.36
C PHE A 185 -16.25 11.20 3.31
N GLY A 186 -17.30 10.37 3.38
CA GLY A 186 -18.48 10.62 4.23
C GLY A 186 -19.47 11.64 3.66
N MET A 187 -19.08 12.36 2.59
CA MET A 187 -19.87 13.40 1.94
C MET A 187 -19.80 13.26 0.41
N THR A 188 -20.79 13.84 -0.29
CA THR A 188 -20.84 13.84 -1.75
C THR A 188 -19.75 14.74 -2.36
N PRO A 189 -19.37 14.52 -3.64
CA PRO A 189 -18.40 15.38 -4.32
C PRO A 189 -18.75 16.88 -4.27
N THR A 190 -20.04 17.22 -4.40
CA THR A 190 -20.52 18.61 -4.31
C THR A 190 -20.37 19.18 -2.91
N GLU A 191 -20.79 18.44 -1.87
CA GLU A 191 -20.61 18.84 -0.47
C GLU A 191 -19.12 19.00 -0.11
N TYR A 192 -18.25 18.16 -0.68
CA TYR A 192 -16.80 18.26 -0.50
C TYR A 192 -16.25 19.57 -1.06
N LYS A 193 -16.65 19.95 -2.28
CA LYS A 193 -16.26 21.22 -2.90
C LYS A 193 -16.68 22.43 -2.06
N GLU A 194 -17.91 22.44 -1.57
CA GLU A 194 -18.46 23.56 -0.78
C GLU A 194 -17.78 23.74 0.60
N ASN A 195 -17.19 22.67 1.15
CA ASN A 195 -16.45 22.73 2.40
C ASN A 195 -15.00 23.19 2.21
N ASP A 196 -14.38 22.93 1.06
CA ASP A 196 -13.02 23.38 0.75
C ASP A 196 -12.97 24.89 0.38
N GLU A 197 -14.06 25.42 -0.17
CA GLU A 197 -14.22 26.86 -0.45
C GLU A 197 -14.46 27.72 0.82
N LYS A 198 -14.48 27.14 2.03
CA LYS A 198 -14.69 27.84 3.31
C LYS A 198 -13.43 27.89 4.17
#